data_AF-A0AAJ6N9E0-F1
#
_entry.id   AF-A0AAJ6N9E0-F1
#
_cell.length_a   1.000
_cell.length_b   1.000
_cell.length_c   1.000
_cell.angle_alpha   90.00
_cell.angle_beta   90.00
_cell.angle_gamma   90.00
#
_symmetry.space_group_name_H-M   'P 1'
#
loop_
_entity.id
_entity.type
_entity.pdbx_description
1 polymer ?
#
loop_
_entity_poly.entity_id
_entity_poly.type
_entity_poly.pdbx_seq_one_letter_code
_entity_poly.pdbx_strand_id
1 'polypeptide(L)' 'MKDQDKLDAMLNKLKDTNYKASLTFALAEWAEEKLTHQEVLDTASLREWANMPNRKKSYVFAVSRFLDEINASTITDK' A
#
# COMPACT_ATOMS: atom_id res chain seq x y z
N MET A 1 -18.67 24.42 -13.08
CA MET A 1 -17.26 24.25 -12.65
C MET A 1 -17.14 23.86 -11.18
N LYS A 2 -17.76 24.56 -10.22
CA LYS A 2 -17.61 24.27 -8.77
C LYS A 2 -18.04 22.87 -8.30
N ASP A 3 -18.99 22.22 -8.97
CA ASP A 3 -19.49 20.90 -8.54
C ASP A 3 -18.59 19.74 -9.00
N GLN A 4 -17.91 19.91 -10.13
CA GLN A 4 -16.99 18.91 -10.66
C GLN A 4 -15.70 18.85 -9.83
N ASP A 5 -15.15 20.01 -9.45
CA ASP A 5 -13.99 20.09 -8.55
C ASP A 5 -14.28 19.46 -7.17
N LYS A 6 -15.51 19.60 -6.65
CA LYS A 6 -15.93 18.96 -5.40
C LYS A 6 -16.08 17.45 -5.54
N LEU A 7 -16.65 16.98 -6.65
CA LEU A 7 -16.78 15.56 -6.95
C LEU A 7 -15.39 14.92 -7.05
N ASP A 8 -14.46 15.55 -7.77
CA ASP A 8 -13.09 15.09 -7.93
C ASP A 8 -12.34 15.07 -6.58
N ALA A 9 -12.51 16.10 -5.75
CA ALA A 9 -11.93 16.12 -4.40
C ALA A 9 -12.49 15.00 -3.49
N MET A 10 -13.80 14.74 -3.54
CA MET A 10 -14.42 13.63 -2.79
C MET A 10 -13.93 12.27 -3.29
N LEU A 11 -13.84 12.08 -4.62
CA LEU A 11 -13.32 10.86 -5.23
C LEU A 11 -11.86 10.61 -4.83
N ASN A 12 -11.02 11.66 -4.82
CA ASN A 12 -9.63 11.55 -4.39
C ASN A 12 -9.52 11.17 -2.91
N LYS A 13 -10.32 11.79 -2.04
CA LYS A 13 -10.35 11.44 -0.61
C LYS A 13 -10.79 10.00 -0.35
N LEU A 14 -11.78 9.51 -1.11
CA LEU A 14 -12.21 8.12 -1.04
C LEU A 14 -11.11 7.15 -1.50
N LYS A 15 -10.44 7.46 -2.61
CA LYS A 15 -9.31 6.67 -3.11
C LYS A 15 -8.17 6.60 -2.08
N ASP A 16 -7.84 7.72 -1.44
CA ASP A 16 -6.79 7.76 -0.41
C ASP A 16 -7.18 7.02 0.86
N THR A 17 -8.46 7.08 1.26
CA THR A 17 -8.95 6.33 2.42
C THR A 17 -8.91 4.83 2.15
N ASN A 18 -9.35 4.40 0.96
CA ASN A 18 -9.29 3.01 0.53
C ASN A 18 -7.85 2.51 0.39
N TYR A 19 -6.95 3.36 -0.10
CA TYR A 19 -5.51 3.08 -0.16
C TYR A 19 -4.95 2.82 1.25
N LYS A 20 -5.14 3.76 2.19
CA LYS A 20 -4.62 3.64 3.56
C LYS A 20 -5.17 2.40 4.26
N ALA A 21 -6.48 2.17 4.18
CA ALA A 21 -7.09 0.98 4.78
C ALA A 21 -6.50 -0.32 4.18
N SER A 22 -6.40 -0.41 2.86
CA SER A 22 -5.83 -1.58 2.18
C SER A 22 -4.36 -1.79 2.55
N LEU A 23 -3.58 -0.72 2.65
CA LEU A 23 -2.18 -0.79 3.07
C LEU A 23 -2.05 -1.28 4.52
N THR A 24 -2.85 -0.74 5.44
CA THR A 24 -2.83 -1.17 6.85
C THR A 24 -3.12 -2.66 7.00
N PHE A 25 -4.15 -3.17 6.33
CA PHE A 25 -4.46 -4.60 6.36
C PHE A 25 -3.36 -5.44 5.71
N ALA A 26 -2.83 -4.99 4.56
CA ALA A 26 -1.74 -5.67 3.90
C ALA A 26 -0.49 -5.79 4.79
N LEU A 27 -0.07 -4.69 5.42
CA LEU A 27 1.09 -4.67 6.30
C LEU A 27 0.87 -5.51 7.56
N ALA A 28 -0.33 -5.47 8.15
CA ALA A 28 -0.65 -6.26 9.34
C ALA A 28 -0.63 -7.77 9.06
N GLU A 29 -1.31 -8.21 7.99
CA GLU A 29 -1.33 -9.64 7.61
C GLU A 29 0.07 -10.13 7.23
N TRP A 30 0.82 -9.35 6.45
CA TRP A 30 2.20 -9.69 6.10
C TRP A 30 3.12 -9.78 7.33
N ALA A 31 3.05 -8.80 8.23
CA ALA A 31 3.90 -8.78 9.41
C ALA A 31 3.55 -9.93 10.37
N GLU A 32 2.27 -10.25 10.55
CA GLU A 32 1.83 -11.40 11.33
C GLU A 32 2.42 -12.70 10.78
N GLU A 33 2.31 -12.93 9.45
CA GLU A 33 2.87 -14.12 8.81
C GLU A 33 4.38 -14.21 8.99
N LYS A 34 5.11 -13.11 8.75
CA LYS A 34 6.57 -13.08 8.86
C LYS A 34 7.05 -13.28 10.30
N LEU A 35 6.43 -12.60 11.26
CA LEU A 35 6.78 -12.73 12.68
C LEU A 35 6.48 -14.13 13.22
N THR A 36 5.41 -14.76 12.76
CA THR A 36 5.08 -16.16 13.13
C THR A 36 6.16 -17.14 12.69
N HIS A 37 6.77 -16.90 11.52
CA HIS A 37 7.86 -17.72 10.99
C HIS A 37 9.25 -17.23 11.39
N GLN A 38 9.35 -16.21 12.26
CA GLN A 38 10.62 -15.55 12.65
C GLN A 38 11.43 -15.03 11.45
N GLU A 39 10.74 -14.62 10.40
CA GLU A 39 11.34 -14.06 9.20
C GLU A 39 11.56 -12.55 9.34
N VAL A 40 12.51 -12.03 8.57
CA VAL A 40 12.83 -10.60 8.53
C VAL A 40 11.73 -9.84 7.78
N LEU A 41 11.39 -8.66 8.29
CA LEU A 41 10.49 -7.71 7.63
C LEU A 41 11.29 -6.82 6.67
N ASP A 42 11.20 -7.11 5.38
CA ASP A 42 11.88 -6.34 4.32
C ASP A 42 10.94 -6.01 3.15
N THR A 43 11.34 -5.01 2.35
CA THR A 43 10.51 -4.50 1.26
C THR A 43 10.39 -5.47 0.08
N ALA A 44 11.37 -6.36 -0.13
CA ALA A 44 11.29 -7.36 -1.18
C ALA A 44 10.29 -8.46 -0.81
N SER A 45 10.36 -8.96 0.42
CA SER A 45 9.42 -9.98 0.89
C SER A 45 7.98 -9.45 1.03
N LEU A 46 7.79 -8.16 1.36
CA LEU A 46 6.48 -7.51 1.29
C LEU A 46 5.93 -7.47 -0.15
N ARG A 47 6.78 -7.14 -1.13
CA ARG A 47 6.39 -7.11 -2.55
C ARG A 47 6.02 -8.49 -3.05
N GLU A 48 6.81 -9.51 -2.73
CA GLU A 48 6.53 -10.89 -3.11
C GLU A 48 5.25 -11.40 -2.45
N TRP A 49 5.09 -11.16 -1.16
CA TRP A 49 3.88 -11.50 -0.40
C TRP A 49 2.63 -10.92 -1.03
N ALA A 50 2.65 -9.62 -1.38
CA ALA A 50 1.50 -8.95 -1.98
C ALA A 50 1.13 -9.55 -3.34
N ASN A 51 2.10 -10.02 -4.12
CA ASN A 51 1.90 -10.60 -5.45
C ASN A 51 1.52 -12.10 -5.44
N MET A 52 1.37 -12.72 -4.26
CA MET A 52 0.90 -14.10 -4.19
C MET A 52 -0.54 -14.21 -4.76
N PRO A 53 -0.86 -15.30 -5.49
CA PRO A 53 -2.12 -15.43 -6.22
C PRO A 53 -3.37 -15.47 -5.32
N ASN A 54 -3.19 -15.74 -4.03
CA ASN A 54 -4.25 -15.76 -3.01
C ASN A 54 -4.51 -14.39 -2.35
N ARG A 55 -3.79 -13.34 -2.73
CA ARG A 55 -3.97 -12.00 -2.14
C ARG A 55 -4.97 -11.15 -2.90
N LYS A 56 -5.55 -10.19 -2.17
CA LYS A 56 -6.48 -9.21 -2.74
C LYS A 56 -5.73 -8.28 -3.69
N LYS A 57 -6.31 -7.98 -4.85
CA LYS A 57 -5.75 -6.98 -5.79
C LYS A 57 -5.54 -5.60 -5.16
N SER A 58 -6.37 -5.24 -4.18
CA SER A 58 -6.21 -4.00 -3.41
C SER A 58 -4.92 -3.97 -2.60
N TYR A 59 -4.42 -5.12 -2.13
CA TYR A 59 -3.15 -5.22 -1.41
C TYR A 59 -1.97 -5.05 -2.37
N VAL A 60 -2.01 -5.71 -3.54
CA VAL A 60 -1.00 -5.51 -4.59
C VAL A 60 -0.85 -4.04 -4.94
N PHE A 61 -1.98 -3.37 -5.21
CA PHE A 61 -2.00 -1.95 -5.54
C PHE A 61 -1.46 -1.07 -4.40
N ALA A 62 -1.93 -1.28 -3.17
CA ALA A 62 -1.53 -0.48 -2.03
C ALA A 62 -0.05 -0.66 -1.69
N VAL A 63 0.44 -1.91 -1.67
CA VAL A 63 1.85 -2.21 -1.42
C VAL A 63 2.74 -1.64 -2.52
N SER A 64 2.36 -1.79 -3.79
CA SER A 64 3.15 -1.23 -4.90
C SER A 64 3.29 0.28 -4.79
N ARG A 65 2.17 0.99 -4.59
CA ARG A 65 2.17 2.45 -4.39
C ARG A 65 3.00 2.87 -3.17
N PHE A 66 2.88 2.17 -2.05
CA PHE A 66 3.65 2.45 -0.84
C PHE A 66 5.15 2.31 -1.05
N LEU A 67 5.58 1.23 -1.72
CA LEU A 67 6.99 1.00 -2.03
C LEU A 67 7.54 2.06 -3.00
N ASP A 68 6.74 2.52 -3.96
CA ASP A 68 7.11 3.61 -4.85
C ASP A 68 7.23 4.94 -4.10
N GLU A 69 6.33 5.23 -3.15
CA GLU A 69 6.38 6.41 -2.28
C GLU A 69 7.64 6.41 -1.38
N ILE A 70 8.05 5.26 -0.84
CA ILE A 70 9.30 5.11 -0.09
C ILE A 70 10.50 5.43 -0.99
N ASN A 71 10.57 4.82 -2.17
CA ASN A 71 11.68 5.02 -3.09
C ASN A 71 11.79 6.49 -3.54
N ALA A 72 10.67 7.14 -3.85
CA ALA A 72 10.63 8.56 -4.21
C ALA A 72 11.11 9.47 -3.06
N SER A 73 10.72 9.15 -1.82
CA SER A 73 11.17 9.89 -0.63
C SER A 73 12.68 9.74 -0.39
N THR A 74 13.23 8.55 -0.67
CA THR A 74 14.67 8.27 -0.51
C THR A 74 15.54 9.00 -1.55
N ILE A 75 14.97 9.34 -2.70
CA ILE A 75 15.66 10.09 -3.77
C ILE A 75 15.65 11.61 -3.50
N THR A 76 14.67 12.11 -2.75
CA THR A 76 14.48 13.56 -2.51
C THR A 76 15.39 14.11 -1.39
N ASP A 77 16.01 13.24 -0.59
CA ASP A 77 16.89 13.60 0.53
C ASP A 77 18.40 13.59 0.17
N LYS A 78 18.76 13.54 -1.13
CA LYS A 78 20.14 13.58 -1.64
C LYS A 78 20.40 14.83 -2.48
#